data_AF-A0A091MA17-F1
#
_entry.id   AF-A0A091MA17-F1
#
_cell.length_a   1.000
_cell.length_b   1.000
_cell.length_c   1.000
_cell.angle_alpha   90.00
_cell.angle_beta   90.00
_cell.angle_gamma   90.00
#
_symmetry.space_group_name_H-M   'P 1'
#
loop_
_entity.id
_entity.type
_entity.pdbx_description
1 polymer ?
#
loop_
_entity_poly.entity_id
_entity_poly.type
_entity_poly.pdbx_seq_one_letter_code
_entity_poly.pdbx_strand_id
1 'polypeptide(L)' 'VRSPVSLGPAERSPHRPILQAGLPANKTVALGSNVEFVCKVYSDPQPHIQWLKHIEVNGSKIGPDNLPYVQILKV' A
#
# COMPACT_ATOMS: atom_id res chain seq x y z
N VAL A 1 0.85 -29.07 34.18
CA VAL A 1 1.60 -28.91 32.92
C VAL A 1 1.06 -27.69 32.20
N ARG A 2 1.81 -26.59 32.08
CA ARG A 2 1.41 -25.45 31.26
C ARG A 2 2.16 -25.57 29.94
N SER A 3 1.45 -25.90 28.88
CA SER A 3 2.00 -25.89 27.53
C SER A 3 2.47 -24.47 27.19
N PRO A 4 3.66 -24.28 26.61
CA PRO A 4 4.03 -22.98 26.08
C PRO A 4 3.08 -22.66 24.92
N VAL A 5 2.46 -21.48 24.94
CA VAL A 5 1.81 -20.94 23.75
C VAL A 5 2.95 -20.63 22.79
N SER A 6 3.12 -21.48 21.78
CA SER A 6 4.00 -21.18 20.65
C SER A 6 3.32 -20.07 19.86
N LEU A 7 3.72 -18.81 20.09
CA LEU A 7 3.47 -17.73 19.14
C LEU A 7 4.30 -18.06 17.89
N GLY A 8 3.70 -18.85 16.99
CA GLY A 8 4.29 -19.18 15.71
C GLY A 8 4.64 -17.92 14.93
N PRO A 9 5.67 -17.96 14.06
CA PRO A 9 6.05 -16.81 13.25
C PRO A 9 4.83 -16.28 12.50
N ALA A 10 4.55 -14.98 12.67
CA ALA A 10 3.46 -14.28 11.98
C ALA A 10 3.52 -14.60 10.49
N GLU A 11 2.42 -15.12 9.95
CA GLU A 11 2.19 -15.58 8.56
C GLU A 11 3.23 -15.08 7.56
N ARG A 12 4.35 -15.79 7.51
CA ARG A 12 5.45 -15.59 6.56
C ARG A 12 5.08 -16.33 5.30
N SER A 13 4.33 -15.65 4.42
CA SER A 13 4.01 -16.16 3.10
C SER A 13 5.21 -15.87 2.18
N PRO A 14 5.88 -16.89 1.60
CA PRO A 14 6.97 -16.73 0.63
C PRO A 14 6.49 -16.21 -0.74
N HIS A 15 5.28 -15.64 -0.78
CA HIS A 15 4.56 -15.21 -1.96
C HIS A 15 4.84 -13.73 -2.29
N ARG A 16 4.41 -13.30 -3.48
CA ARG A 16 4.47 -11.88 -3.89
C ARG A 16 3.88 -10.98 -2.79
N PRO A 17 4.39 -9.75 -2.63
CA PRO A 17 3.96 -8.88 -1.53
C PRO A 17 2.45 -8.71 -1.49
N ILE A 18 1.85 -8.95 -0.32
CA ILE A 18 0.40 -8.89 -0.12
C ILE A 18 0.08 -7.66 0.71
N LEU A 19 -0.83 -6.81 0.21
CA LEU A 19 -1.37 -5.69 0.98
C LEU A 19 -2.38 -6.21 2.01
N GLN A 20 -2.27 -5.74 3.25
CA GLN A 20 -3.28 -6.03 4.26
C GLN A 20 -4.64 -5.45 3.82
N ALA A 21 -5.68 -6.29 3.82
CA ALA A 21 -7.03 -5.87 3.51
C ALA A 21 -7.47 -4.69 4.41
N GLY A 22 -8.20 -3.74 3.81
CA GLY A 22 -8.66 -2.53 4.49
C GLY A 22 -7.61 -1.43 4.61
N LEU A 23 -6.37 -1.64 4.15
CA LEU A 23 -5.34 -0.62 4.06
C LEU A 23 -4.81 -0.46 2.62
N PRO A 24 -4.36 0.75 2.22
CA PRO A 24 -4.59 2.02 2.90
C PRO A 24 -6.08 2.41 2.87
N ALA A 25 -6.58 2.93 3.98
CA ALA A 25 -7.98 3.30 4.11
C ALA A 25 -8.26 4.71 3.57
N ASN A 26 -9.49 4.96 3.14
CA ASN A 26 -9.95 6.31 2.79
C ASN A 26 -9.91 7.21 4.04
N LYS A 27 -9.34 8.41 3.88
CA LYS A 27 -9.20 9.41 4.95
C LYS A 27 -9.75 10.75 4.48
N THR A 28 -10.55 11.38 5.34
CA THR A 28 -10.99 12.77 5.19
C THR A 28 -10.37 13.57 6.34
N VAL A 29 -9.65 14.62 6.02
CA VAL A 29 -9.01 15.52 7.00
C VAL A 29 -9.43 16.96 6.70
N ALA A 30 -9.33 17.83 7.70
CA ALA A 30 -9.55 19.26 7.50
C ALA A 30 -8.49 19.87 6.56
N LEU A 31 -8.87 20.92 5.83
CA LEU A 31 -7.94 21.65 4.97
C LEU A 31 -6.76 22.21 5.81
N GLY A 32 -5.56 22.13 5.25
CA GLY A 32 -4.32 22.56 5.93
C GLY A 32 -3.80 21.59 7.00
N SER A 33 -4.52 20.50 7.29
CA SER A 33 -4.06 19.46 8.21
C SER A 33 -3.26 18.38 7.49
N ASN A 34 -2.41 17.68 8.23
CA ASN A 34 -1.66 16.53 7.73
C ASN A 34 -2.56 15.28 7.68
N VAL A 35 -2.34 14.43 6.68
CA VAL A 35 -2.97 13.12 6.55
C VAL A 35 -1.89 12.03 6.55
N GLU A 36 -2.18 10.92 7.21
CA GLU A 36 -1.32 9.75 7.26
C GLU A 36 -2.03 8.55 6.61
N PHE A 37 -1.35 7.94 5.64
CA PHE A 37 -1.77 6.70 5.01
C PHE A 37 -0.84 5.57 5.42
N VAL A 38 -1.41 4.47 5.88
CA VAL A 38 -0.66 3.28 6.30
C VAL A 38 -0.78 2.22 5.22
N CYS A 39 0.36 1.75 4.73
CA CYS A 39 0.47 0.60 3.85
C CYS A 39 1.16 -0.52 4.62
N LYS A 40 0.43 -1.60 4.91
CA LYS A 40 1.01 -2.78 5.56
C LYS A 40 1.12 -3.90 4.55
N VAL A 41 2.34 -4.37 4.36
CA VAL A 41 2.70 -5.38 3.37
C VAL A 41 3.23 -6.61 4.09
N TYR A 42 2.76 -7.79 3.69
CA TYR A 42 3.29 -9.07 4.13
C TYR A 42 4.12 -9.68 3.00
N SER A 43 5.41 -9.88 3.25
CA SER A 43 6.32 -10.58 2.33
C SER A 43 7.55 -11.08 3.07
N ASP A 44 8.08 -12.23 2.64
CA ASP A 44 9.33 -12.80 3.15
C ASP A 44 10.58 -12.03 2.70
N PRO A 45 10.76 -11.71 1.40
CA PRO A 45 11.73 -10.70 0.99
C PRO A 45 11.19 -9.29 1.30
N GLN A 46 12.09 -8.38 1.65
CA GLN A 46 11.75 -6.95 1.80
C GLN A 46 11.18 -6.41 0.47
N PRO A 47 9.97 -5.81 0.46
CA PRO A 47 9.37 -5.33 -0.77
C PRO A 47 9.87 -3.92 -1.11
N HIS A 48 9.90 -3.61 -2.41
CA HIS A 48 9.98 -2.23 -2.90
C HIS A 48 8.59 -1.60 -2.83
N ILE A 49 8.44 -0.51 -2.07
CA ILE A 49 7.15 0.13 -1.84
C ILE A 49 7.16 1.49 -2.53
N GLN A 50 6.16 1.76 -3.36
CA GLN A 50 6.00 3.07 -4.01
C GLN A 50 4.58 3.58 -3.80
N TRP A 51 4.47 4.87 -3.52
CA TRP A 51 3.20 5.57 -3.41
C TRP A 51 2.92 6.29 -4.72
N LEU A 52 1.82 5.92 -5.36
CA LEU A 52 1.37 6.50 -6.62
C LEU A 52 0.02 7.17 -6.43
N LYS A 53 -0.14 8.34 -7.07
CA LYS A 53 -1.43 9.01 -7.20
C LYS A 53 -1.87 8.94 -8.64
N HIS A 54 -3.07 8.39 -8.90
CA HIS A 54 -3.70 8.53 -10.21
C HIS A 54 -4.05 10.00 -10.44
N ILE A 55 -3.64 10.51 -11.59
CA ILE A 55 -3.87 11.90 -11.99
C ILE A 55 -4.64 11.95 -13.30
N GLU A 56 -5.15 13.13 -13.62
CA GLU A 56 -5.79 13.42 -14.89
C GLU A 56 -4.96 14.47 -15.62
N VAL A 57 -4.66 14.20 -16.89
CA VAL A 57 -3.91 15.09 -17.76
C VAL A 57 -4.80 15.40 -18.95
N ASN A 58 -5.15 16.69 -19.12
CA ASN A 58 -6.02 17.16 -20.21
C ASN A 58 -7.37 16.43 -20.31
N GLY A 59 -8.00 16.12 -19.17
CA GLY A 59 -9.29 15.41 -19.15
C GLY A 59 -9.18 13.89 -19.28
N SER A 60 -7.98 13.34 -19.53
CA SER A 60 -7.76 11.90 -19.64
C SER A 60 -6.97 11.37 -18.45
N LYS A 61 -7.40 10.21 -17.93
CA LYS A 61 -6.65 9.44 -16.92
C LYS A 61 -5.71 8.42 -17.54
N ILE A 62 -5.84 8.19 -18.84
CA ILE A 62 -5.10 7.18 -19.60
C ILE A 62 -4.24 7.89 -20.65
N GLY A 63 -2.98 7.48 -20.72
CA GLY A 63 -2.01 7.95 -21.70
C GLY A 63 -2.20 7.35 -23.08
N PRO A 64 -1.47 7.86 -24.08
CA PRO A 64 -1.49 7.33 -25.45
C PRO A 64 -0.97 5.88 -25.54
N ASP A 65 -0.24 5.43 -24.53
CA ASP A 65 0.25 4.06 -24.34
C ASP A 65 -0.78 3.12 -23.70
N ASN A 66 -2.01 3.61 -23.45
CA ASN A 66 -3.07 2.90 -22.75
C ASN A 66 -2.73 2.55 -21.29
N LEU A 67 -1.78 3.29 -20.68
CA LEU A 67 -1.44 3.18 -19.25
C LEU A 67 -2.03 4.35 -18.46
N PRO A 68 -2.35 4.17 -17.16
CA PRO A 68 -2.86 5.26 -16.36
C PRO A 68 -1.78 6.32 -16.10
N TYR A 69 -2.16 7.59 -16.15
CA TYR A 69 -1.31 8.66 -15.66
C TYR A 69 -1.19 8.57 -14.15
N VAL A 70 0.05 8.47 -13.68
CA VAL A 70 0.38 8.38 -12.26
C VAL A 70 1.49 9.37 -11.90
N GLN A 71 1.40 9.91 -10.69
CA GLN A 71 2.46 10.69 -10.07
C GLN A 71 3.06 9.90 -8.91
N ILE A 72 4.39 9.81 -8.88
CA ILE A 72 5.12 9.23 -7.75
C ILE A 72 5.10 10.23 -6.59
N LEU A 73 4.53 9.81 -5.46
CA LEU A 73 4.51 10.59 -4.22
C LEU A 73 5.71 10.26 -3.34
N LYS A 74 6.09 8.98 -3.27
CA LYS A 74 7.19 8.48 -2.46
C LYS A 74 7.67 7.13 -2.98
N VAL A 75 8.97 6.87 -2.85
CA VAL A 75 9.64 5.58 -3.09
C VAL A 75 10.22 5.00 -1.80
#